data_AF-A0A7V5MJ41-F1
#
_entry.id   AF-A0A7V5MJ41-F1
#
_cell.length_a   1.000
_cell.length_b   1.000
_cell.length_c   1.000
_cell.angle_alpha   90.00
_cell.angle_beta   90.00
_cell.angle_gamma   90.00
#
_symmetry.space_group_name_H-M   'P 1'
#
loop_
_entity.id
_entity.type
_entity.pdbx_description
1 polymer ?
#
loop_
_entity_poly.entity_id
_entity_poly.type
_entity_poly.pdbx_seq_one_letter_code
_entity_poly.pdbx_strand_id
1 'polypeptide(L)' 'MVNKDINFSLWLDFIERDYLEQEFGQLLESGVVNGATSNPAIFATAITTSPAYKEQLASLEGKTPKEKYEALA' A
#
# COMPACT_ATOMS: atom_id res chain seq x y z
N MET A 1 10.40 -13.53 1.64
CA MET A 1 10.83 -14.93 1.85
C MET A 1 10.37 -15.79 0.69
N VAL A 2 11.29 -16.34 -0.10
CA VAL A 2 10.98 -17.38 -1.10
C VAL A 2 11.50 -18.71 -0.59
N ASN A 3 10.63 -19.72 -0.51
CA ASN A 3 11.02 -21.10 -0.28
C ASN A 3 10.78 -21.89 -1.58
N LYS A 4 11.87 -22.26 -2.27
CA LYS A 4 11.80 -22.94 -3.57
C LYS A 4 11.43 -24.42 -3.46
N ASP A 5 11.73 -25.06 -2.34
CA ASP A 5 11.46 -26.49 -2.15
C ASP A 5 9.95 -26.78 -2.13
N ILE A 6 9.16 -25.81 -1.66
CA ILE A 6 7.70 -25.89 -1.61
C ILE A 6 7.00 -24.88 -2.53
N ASN A 7 7.74 -24.21 -3.43
CA ASN A 7 7.21 -23.16 -4.32
C ASN A 7 6.38 -22.09 -3.60
N PHE A 8 6.89 -21.62 -2.47
CA PHE A 8 6.21 -20.65 -1.60
C PHE A 8 6.87 -19.28 -1.63
N SER A 9 6.07 -18.23 -1.52
CA SER A 9 6.52 -16.85 -1.49
C SER A 9 5.64 -16.03 -0.53
N LEU A 10 6.23 -15.42 0.50
CA LEU A 10 5.51 -14.59 1.47
C LEU A 10 5.33 -13.16 0.95
N TRP A 11 4.09 -12.68 0.93
CA TRP A 11 3.68 -11.34 0.53
C TRP A 11 2.80 -10.72 1.62
N LEU A 12 2.80 -9.39 1.70
CA LEU A 12 1.93 -8.65 2.61
C LEU A 12 0.59 -8.34 1.95
N ASP A 13 -0.52 -8.68 2.61
CA ASP A 13 -1.86 -8.29 2.16
C ASP A 13 -2.31 -6.98 2.83
N PHE A 14 -1.48 -5.96 2.64
CA PHE A 14 -1.63 -4.66 3.29
C PHE A 14 -0.84 -3.60 2.53
N ILE A 15 -1.42 -2.41 2.39
CA ILE A 15 -0.73 -1.22 1.94
C ILE A 15 -1.21 -0.02 2.76
N GLU A 16 -0.29 0.85 3.12
CA GLU A 16 -0.52 2.15 3.73
C GLU A 16 0.73 2.99 3.45
N ARG A 17 0.56 4.29 3.17
CA ARG A 17 1.63 5.14 2.64
C ARG A 17 2.83 5.27 3.57
N ASP A 18 2.60 5.60 4.84
CA ASP A 18 3.70 5.76 5.79
C ASP A 18 4.45 4.43 5.99
N TYR A 19 3.71 3.32 6.06
CA TYR A 19 4.31 1.99 6.13
C TYR A 19 5.18 1.66 4.91
N LEU A 20 4.71 1.98 3.70
CA LEU A 20 5.47 1.76 2.47
C LEU A 20 6.76 2.59 2.44
N GLU A 21 6.71 3.82 2.93
CA GLU A 21 7.85 4.74 2.95
C GLU A 21 8.89 4.41 4.04
N GLN A 22 8.45 3.86 5.18
CA GLN A 22 9.32 3.71 6.36
C GLN A 22 9.78 2.27 6.63
N GLU A 23 8.89 1.28 6.45
CA GLU A 23 9.10 -0.09 6.93
C GLU A 23 9.20 -1.12 5.81
N PHE A 24 8.36 -0.98 4.77
CA PHE A 24 8.25 -2.00 3.72
C PHE A 24 9.57 -2.28 3.00
N GLY A 25 10.36 -1.24 2.72
CA GLY A 25 11.68 -1.37 2.12
C GLY A 25 12.62 -2.28 2.93
N GLN A 26 12.62 -2.14 4.26
CA GLN A 26 13.46 -2.95 5.14
C GLN A 26 13.06 -4.43 5.11
N LEU A 27 11.76 -4.73 4.98
CA LEU A 27 11.26 -6.11 4.88
C LEU A 27 11.58 -6.77 3.53
N LEU A 28 11.62 -5.98 2.46
CA LEU A 28 12.10 -6.43 1.15
C LEU A 28 13.61 -6.71 1.19
N GLU A 29 14.40 -5.76 1.70
CA GLU A 29 15.87 -5.87 1.78
C GLU A 29 16.33 -7.03 2.67
N SER A 30 15.66 -7.25 3.80
CA SER A 30 15.91 -8.38 4.68
C SER A 30 15.37 -9.71 4.15
N GLY A 31 14.68 -9.71 3.01
CA GLY A 31 14.11 -10.89 2.38
C GLY A 31 12.98 -11.54 3.17
N VAL A 32 12.35 -10.83 4.10
CA VAL A 32 11.22 -11.33 4.91
C VAL A 32 9.98 -11.45 4.04
N VAL A 33 9.68 -10.45 3.21
CA VAL A 33 8.57 -10.47 2.25
C VAL A 33 9.11 -10.26 0.83
N ASN A 34 8.33 -10.62 -0.19
CA ASN A 34 8.74 -10.46 -1.59
C ASN A 34 7.88 -9.44 -2.35
N GLY A 35 6.93 -8.82 -1.66
CA GLY A 35 5.97 -7.91 -2.25
C GLY A 35 4.80 -7.65 -1.33
N ALA A 36 3.91 -6.79 -1.80
CA ALA A 36 2.62 -6.51 -1.18
C ALA A 36 1.52 -6.60 -2.23
N THR A 37 0.30 -6.89 -1.79
CA THR A 37 -0.91 -6.87 -2.61
C THR A 37 -1.86 -5.77 -2.16
N SER A 38 -2.53 -5.17 -3.13
CA SER A 38 -3.59 -4.20 -2.90
C SER A 38 -4.89 -4.71 -3.50
N ASN A 39 -6.01 -4.25 -2.96
CA ASN A 39 -7.32 -4.36 -3.58
C ASN A 39 -8.15 -3.13 -3.17
N PRO A 40 -9.34 -2.90 -3.78
CA PRO A 40 -10.14 -1.71 -3.47
C PRO A 40 -10.50 -1.56 -1.98
N ALA A 41 -10.68 -2.66 -1.24
CA ALA A 41 -10.99 -2.59 0.19
C ALA A 41 -9.76 -2.16 1.01
N ILE A 42 -8.56 -2.65 0.67
CA ILE A 42 -7.31 -2.24 1.32
C ILE A 42 -7.05 -0.75 1.09
N PHE A 43 -7.21 -0.25 -0.14
CA PHE A 43 -7.08 1.19 -0.42
C PHE A 43 -8.12 2.02 0.35
N ALA A 44 -9.37 1.56 0.40
CA ALA A 44 -10.42 2.25 1.15
C ALA A 44 -10.05 2.38 2.63
N THR A 45 -9.54 1.31 3.26
CA THR A 45 -9.02 1.37 4.63
C THR A 45 -7.85 2.34 4.73
N ALA A 46 -6.80 2.16 3.93
CA ALA A 46 -5.58 2.99 3.98
C ALA A 46 -5.89 4.49 3.87
N ILE A 47 -6.69 4.88 2.87
CA ILE A 47 -7.05 6.28 2.60
C ILE A 47 -7.91 6.87 3.72
N THR A 48 -8.81 6.08 4.32
CA THR A 48 -9.76 6.61 5.32
C THR A 48 -9.22 6.60 6.75
N THR A 49 -8.27 5.72 7.07
CA THR A 49 -7.73 5.58 8.44
C THR A 49 -6.39 6.27 8.62
N SER A 50 -5.59 6.46 7.57
CA SER A 50 -4.28 7.08 7.66
C SER A 50 -4.32 8.60 7.42
N PRO A 51 -3.61 9.42 8.23
CA PRO A 51 -3.43 10.83 7.94
C PRO A 51 -2.57 11.10 6.70
N ALA A 52 -1.75 10.13 6.26
CA ALA A 52 -0.79 10.29 5.16
C ALA A 52 -1.41 10.71 3.81
N TYR A 53 -2.70 10.44 3.63
CA TYR A 53 -3.42 10.77 2.38
C TYR A 53 -4.13 12.13 2.42
N LYS A 54 -4.22 12.78 3.59
CA LYS A 54 -5.07 13.97 3.78
C LYS A 54 -4.62 15.17 2.94
N GLU A 55 -3.31 15.43 2.90
CA GLU A 55 -2.76 16.55 2.15
C GLU A 55 -2.98 16.39 0.65
N GLN A 56 -2.65 15.21 0.10
CA GLN A 56 -2.89 14.92 -1.31
C GLN A 56 -4.39 14.97 -1.64
N LEU A 57 -5.26 14.43 -0.79
CA LEU A 57 -6.71 14.49 -0.99
C LEU A 57 -7.24 15.94 -1.02
N ALA A 58 -6.70 16.82 -0.18
CA ALA A 58 -7.04 18.25 -0.17
C ALA A 58 -6.61 18.95 -1.47
N SER A 59 -5.45 18.59 -2.03
CA SER A 59 -4.96 19.15 -3.31
C SER A 59 -5.80 18.74 -4.54
N LEU A 60 -6.66 17.72 -4.41
CA LEU A 60 -7.49 17.18 -5.49
C LEU A 60 -8.90 17.78 -5.50
N GLU A 61 -9.07 19.01 -4.99
CA GLU A 61 -10.34 19.72 -5.05
C GLU A 61 -10.82 19.89 -6.50
N GLY A 62 -12.12 19.77 -6.74
CA GLY A 62 -12.71 19.81 -8.08
C GLY A 62 -12.63 18.51 -8.90
N LYS A 63 -11.91 17.48 -8.42
CA LYS A 63 -11.87 16.15 -9.06
C LYS A 63 -13.07 15.27 -8.66
N THR A 64 -13.48 14.38 -9.56
CA THR A 64 -14.49 13.36 -9.28
C THR A 64 -13.98 12.34 -8.24
N PRO A 65 -14.88 11.62 -7.52
CA PRO A 65 -14.46 10.60 -6.56
C PRO A 65 -13.55 9.52 -7.15
N LYS A 66 -13.80 9.11 -8.41
CA LYS A 66 -12.96 8.12 -9.10
C LYS A 66 -11.56 8.67 -9.39
N GLU A 67 -11.45 9.89 -9.92
CA GLU A 67 -10.14 10.53 -10.15
C GLU A 67 -9.36 10.71 -8.84
N LYS A 68 -10.05 11.05 -7.74
CA LYS A 68 -9.42 11.15 -6.42
C LYS A 68 -8.88 9.80 -5.96
N TYR A 69 -9.67 8.74 -6.09
CA TYR A 69 -9.24 7.39 -5.75
C TYR A 69 -8.02 6.97 -6.59
N GLU A 70 -8.07 7.11 -7.91
CA GLU A 70 -6.98 6.72 -8.82
C GLU A 70 -5.70 7.55 -8.62
N ALA A 71 -5.79 8.77 -8.09
CA ALA A 71 -4.61 9.58 -7.77
C ALA A 71 -3.96 9.19 -6.44
N LEU A 72 -4.73 8.64 -5.50
CA LEU A 72 -4.25 8.26 -4.16
C LEU A 72 -3.76 6.82 -4.07
N ALA A 73 -4.31 5.95 -4.93
CA ALA A 73 -4.02 4.53 -5.02
C ALA A 73 -2.79 4.24 -5.86
#